data_AF-A0A9W6UAM5-F1
#
_entry.id   AF-A0A9W6UAM5-F1
#
_cell.length_a   1.000
_cell.length_b   1.000
_cell.length_c   1.000
_cell.angle_alpha   90.00
_cell.angle_beta   90.00
_cell.angle_gamma   90.00
#
_symmetry.space_group_name_H-M   'P 1'
#
loop_
_entity.id
_entity.type
_entity.pdbx_description
1 polymer ?
#
loop_
_entity_poly.entity_id
_entity_poly.type
_entity_poly.pdbx_seq_one_letter_code
_entity_poly.pdbx_strand_id
1 'polypeptide(L)'
;MHEYLRQLQRFNVGEDCPVFDGLFEFCQLYASASIGGAAKLNAGSADIVINYSGGLHHGKRSEASGFCYVNDCVLGILELLKTHQRVLYIDIDIHHGDGVEEAFYTTNRVMTCSFHKYGEFFPGTGDIKDIGHGDGKHYAVNFPCRDGMDDESFTGIFRSVISKVMEHFAPGAVLLQCGTDSLSGDRLGSFNLSAKGHADCVAYVKSFNIPTLVVGGGGYTLRNVARAWCYEASLLVGVDIPDAMPYNDYFEYYGPEYRLHLPVSNMENLNTPAYLDEIKRSIHENLRQVEPIPSVPFQVAPPSARIQEEKEAAARDREEDDQHMMDVSGERQHASRSGSHHTAGRCSVQSWFGMEVGRVANKCDVRAMENTNAQVLFIIFPSCSKSQLLPVHPAAKSRKRYYYHQACRLRARMGGVLDITAPEVCSSDLTTPQKENDEQPERGYDSRLAFQILSNIVNRFISRTTANRLRLLARIGALL
;
A
#
# COMPACT_ATOMS: atom_id res chain seq x y z
N MET A 1 -23.98 -15.19 15.72
CA MET A 1 -24.23 -13.80 15.26
C MET A 1 -23.76 -12.76 16.28
N HIS A 2 -24.19 -12.83 17.54
CA HIS A 2 -23.77 -11.85 18.58
C HIS A 2 -22.26 -11.80 18.84
N GLU A 3 -21.56 -12.93 18.75
CA GLU A 3 -20.11 -12.98 18.96
C GLU A 3 -19.32 -12.28 17.85
N TYR A 4 -19.74 -12.42 16.60
CA TYR A 4 -19.12 -11.73 15.46
C TYR A 4 -19.30 -10.21 15.55
N LEU A 5 -20.49 -9.73 15.92
CA LEU A 5 -20.71 -8.29 16.12
C LEU A 5 -19.81 -7.71 17.22
N ARG A 6 -19.60 -8.46 18.32
CA ARG A 6 -18.65 -8.06 19.36
C ARG A 6 -17.20 -8.01 18.87
N GLN A 7 -16.80 -8.95 18.00
CA GLN A 7 -15.46 -8.93 17.41
C GLN A 7 -15.28 -7.75 16.45
N LEU A 8 -16.26 -7.49 15.58
CA LEU A 8 -16.24 -6.35 14.66
C LEU A 8 -16.09 -5.03 15.42
N GLN A 9 -16.86 -4.83 16.49
CA GLN A 9 -16.72 -3.67 17.36
C GLN A 9 -15.35 -3.62 18.06
N ARG A 10 -14.88 -4.76 18.59
CA ARG A 10 -13.58 -4.86 19.30
C ARG A 10 -12.39 -4.52 18.40
N PHE A 11 -12.44 -4.92 17.14
CA PHE A 11 -11.36 -4.73 16.18
C PHE A 11 -11.56 -3.49 15.29
N ASN A 12 -12.54 -2.65 15.61
CA ASN A 12 -12.90 -1.45 14.86
C ASN A 12 -13.13 -1.70 13.35
N VAL A 13 -13.76 -2.84 13.02
CA VAL A 13 -14.14 -3.21 11.65
C VAL A 13 -15.63 -2.95 11.48
N GLY A 14 -15.99 -2.00 10.62
CA GLY A 14 -17.36 -1.50 10.51
C GLY A 14 -17.51 -0.37 9.49
N GLU A 15 -17.68 0.86 9.97
CA GLU A 15 -17.98 2.03 9.14
C GLU A 15 -16.82 2.39 8.21
N ASP A 16 -15.74 2.93 8.78
CA ASP A 16 -14.57 3.35 7.99
C ASP A 16 -13.73 2.16 7.53
N CYS A 17 -13.71 1.06 8.27
CA CYS A 17 -13.02 -0.17 7.90
C CYS A 17 -14.03 -1.28 7.57
N PRO A 18 -14.67 -1.28 6.39
CA PRO A 18 -15.75 -2.22 6.07
C PRO A 18 -15.27 -3.66 5.90
N VAL A 19 -16.19 -4.60 6.05
CA VAL A 19 -15.97 -5.98 5.62
C VAL A 19 -16.30 -6.08 4.13
N PHE A 20 -15.40 -6.64 3.33
CA PHE A 20 -15.62 -6.91 1.92
C PHE A 20 -15.04 -8.27 1.51
N ASP A 21 -15.57 -8.83 0.42
CA ASP A 21 -15.10 -10.11 -0.12
C ASP A 21 -13.64 -9.99 -0.55
N GLY A 22 -12.78 -10.87 -0.02
CA GLY A 22 -11.34 -10.83 -0.30
C GLY A 22 -10.53 -9.92 0.64
N LEU A 23 -11.11 -9.41 1.74
CA LEU A 23 -10.41 -8.53 2.68
C LEU A 23 -9.10 -9.13 3.20
N PHE A 24 -9.09 -10.41 3.58
CA PHE A 24 -7.88 -11.01 4.13
C PHE A 24 -6.81 -11.21 3.04
N GLU A 25 -7.20 -11.64 1.85
CA GLU A 25 -6.31 -11.76 0.70
C GLU A 25 -5.72 -10.38 0.33
N PHE A 26 -6.53 -9.33 0.32
CA PHE A 26 -6.08 -7.95 0.12
C PHE A 26 -4.97 -7.60 1.13
N CYS A 27 -5.19 -7.88 2.42
CA CYS A 27 -4.19 -7.70 3.48
C CYS A 27 -2.92 -8.50 3.27
N GLN A 28 -3.03 -9.76 2.85
CA GLN A 28 -1.88 -10.63 2.61
C GLN A 28 -1.00 -10.11 1.47
N LEU A 29 -1.58 -9.58 0.39
CA LEU A 29 -0.84 -9.11 -0.77
C LEU A 29 0.08 -7.95 -0.39
N TYR A 30 -0.46 -6.83 0.11
CA TYR A 30 0.37 -5.67 0.38
C TYR A 30 1.35 -5.92 1.54
N ALA A 31 0.96 -6.67 2.57
CA ALA A 31 1.84 -6.96 3.71
C ALA A 31 3.01 -7.85 3.30
N SER A 32 2.76 -8.90 2.52
CA SER A 32 3.83 -9.78 2.03
C SER A 32 4.78 -9.07 1.06
N ALA A 33 4.29 -8.10 0.29
CA ALA A 33 5.14 -7.26 -0.56
C ALA A 33 6.08 -6.38 0.25
N SER A 34 5.59 -5.68 1.30
CA SER A 34 6.46 -4.84 2.13
C SER A 34 7.50 -5.68 2.90
N ILE A 35 7.13 -6.84 3.43
CA ILE A 35 8.07 -7.79 4.05
C ILE A 35 9.09 -8.31 3.03
N GLY A 36 8.63 -8.76 1.86
CA GLY A 36 9.49 -9.28 0.80
C GLY A 36 10.45 -8.23 0.26
N GLY A 37 9.98 -6.98 0.11
CA GLY A 37 10.80 -5.85 -0.31
C GLY A 37 11.88 -5.51 0.71
N ALA A 38 11.52 -5.44 2.00
CA ALA A 38 12.49 -5.27 3.08
C ALA A 38 13.53 -6.41 3.13
N ALA A 39 13.11 -7.66 2.91
CA ALA A 39 14.02 -8.79 2.83
C ALA A 39 15.00 -8.68 1.64
N LYS A 40 14.54 -8.15 0.49
CA LYS A 40 15.40 -7.90 -0.68
C LYS A 40 16.44 -6.80 -0.43
N LEU A 41 16.07 -5.73 0.29
CA LEU A 41 16.99 -4.69 0.73
C LEU A 41 18.02 -5.24 1.71
N ASN A 42 17.58 -5.99 2.73
CA ASN A 42 18.47 -6.67 3.69
C ASN A 42 19.48 -7.61 3.01
N ALA A 43 19.06 -8.29 1.95
CA ALA A 43 19.92 -9.19 1.18
C ALA A 43 20.91 -8.46 0.26
N GLY A 44 20.83 -7.13 0.13
CA GLY A 44 21.63 -6.34 -0.81
C GLY A 44 21.31 -6.64 -2.28
N SER A 45 20.09 -7.11 -2.56
CA SER A 45 19.65 -7.51 -3.91
C SER A 45 18.88 -6.41 -4.66
N ALA A 46 18.69 -5.27 -4.01
CA ALA A 46 18.15 -4.04 -4.56
C ALA A 46 18.61 -2.87 -3.68
N ASP A 47 18.75 -1.70 -4.26
CA ASP A 47 18.98 -0.45 -3.52
C ASP A 47 17.66 0.21 -3.14
N ILE A 48 16.64 0.07 -4.01
CA ILE A 48 15.31 0.62 -3.81
C ILE A 48 14.27 -0.46 -4.14
N VAL A 49 13.25 -0.60 -3.29
CA VAL A 49 12.08 -1.45 -3.58
C VAL A 49 10.82 -0.60 -3.51
N ILE A 50 9.90 -0.79 -4.45
CA ILE A 50 8.64 -0.04 -4.55
C ILE A 50 7.45 -0.99 -4.36
N ASN A 51 6.57 -0.66 -3.40
CA ASN A 51 5.29 -1.30 -3.15
C ASN A 51 4.16 -0.27 -2.96
N TYR A 52 3.60 0.24 -4.06
CA TYR A 52 2.47 1.18 -4.00
C TYR A 52 1.15 0.56 -3.48
N SER A 53 1.08 -0.76 -3.33
CA SER A 53 -0.11 -1.39 -2.71
C SER A 53 -0.11 -1.31 -1.18
N GLY A 54 1.07 -1.06 -0.58
CA GLY A 54 1.25 -0.90 0.87
C GLY A 54 1.19 0.56 1.32
N GLY A 55 1.72 0.82 2.50
CA GLY A 55 1.69 2.16 3.11
C GLY A 55 0.49 2.39 4.04
N LEU A 56 -0.14 1.31 4.52
CA LEU A 56 -1.35 1.36 5.34
C LEU A 56 -1.00 1.67 6.81
N HIS A 57 -0.61 2.92 7.05
CA HIS A 57 0.05 3.39 8.26
C HIS A 57 -0.86 3.52 9.51
N HIS A 58 -2.19 3.50 9.36
CA HIS A 58 -3.13 3.65 10.48
C HIS A 58 -3.43 2.34 11.22
N GLY A 59 -3.10 1.19 10.62
CA GLY A 59 -3.37 -0.11 11.22
C GLY A 59 -2.69 -0.22 12.58
N LYS A 60 -3.44 -0.62 13.61
CA LYS A 60 -2.93 -0.74 14.99
C LYS A 60 -2.55 -2.17 15.29
N ARG A 61 -1.94 -2.40 16.47
CA ARG A 61 -1.56 -3.75 16.91
C ARG A 61 -2.76 -4.71 17.01
N SER A 62 -3.92 -4.20 17.41
CA SER A 62 -5.10 -5.02 17.72
C SER A 62 -6.42 -4.43 17.22
N GLU A 63 -6.40 -3.50 16.26
CA GLU A 63 -7.60 -2.93 15.65
C GLU A 63 -7.29 -2.31 14.27
N ALA A 64 -8.31 -2.26 13.41
CA ALA A 64 -8.26 -1.51 12.16
C ALA A 64 -8.52 -0.01 12.42
N SER A 65 -8.01 0.87 11.58
CA SER A 65 -8.26 2.31 11.66
C SER A 65 -7.98 2.97 10.31
N GLY A 66 -8.74 4.00 9.95
CA GLY A 66 -8.47 4.82 8.75
C GLY A 66 -8.24 4.00 7.48
N PHE A 67 -9.15 3.08 7.15
CA PHE A 67 -9.04 2.14 6.01
C PHE A 67 -7.93 1.09 6.10
N CYS A 68 -7.15 1.05 7.20
CA CYS A 68 -6.00 0.18 7.38
C CYS A 68 -6.28 -0.97 8.35
N TYR A 69 -6.00 -2.20 7.92
CA TYR A 69 -6.28 -3.42 8.71
C TYR A 69 -5.00 -4.10 9.22
N VAL A 70 -3.97 -4.18 8.37
CA VAL A 70 -2.64 -4.69 8.72
C VAL A 70 -1.64 -3.57 8.43
N ASN A 71 -0.78 -3.26 9.38
CA ASN A 71 0.24 -2.23 9.20
C ASN A 71 1.48 -2.83 8.53
N ASP A 72 1.54 -2.74 7.21
CA ASP A 72 2.65 -3.30 6.44
C ASP A 72 3.95 -2.50 6.58
N CYS A 73 3.86 -1.20 6.89
CA CYS A 73 5.02 -0.37 7.22
C CYS A 73 5.74 -0.93 8.45
N VAL A 74 5.01 -1.22 9.53
CA VAL A 74 5.57 -1.81 10.76
C VAL A 74 6.23 -3.16 10.46
N LEU A 75 5.58 -4.02 9.66
CA LEU A 75 6.13 -5.32 9.29
C LEU A 75 7.39 -5.21 8.43
N GLY A 76 7.41 -4.26 7.48
CA GLY A 76 8.60 -3.95 6.67
C GLY A 76 9.77 -3.42 7.52
N ILE A 77 9.50 -2.51 8.46
CA ILE A 77 10.51 -1.98 9.38
C ILE A 77 11.08 -3.09 10.28
N LEU A 78 10.23 -3.97 10.83
CA LEU A 78 10.67 -5.10 11.64
C LEU A 78 11.58 -6.05 10.84
N GLU A 79 11.33 -6.24 9.55
CA GLU A 79 12.22 -6.98 8.67
C GLU A 79 13.55 -6.24 8.49
N LEU A 80 13.55 -4.94 8.15
CA LEU A 80 14.78 -4.12 8.01
C LEU A 80 15.63 -4.12 9.29
N LEU A 81 15.01 -4.08 10.46
CA LEU A 81 15.70 -4.11 11.77
C LEU A 81 16.48 -5.40 12.05
N LYS A 82 16.32 -6.45 11.23
CA LYS A 82 17.18 -7.66 11.32
C LYS A 82 18.62 -7.39 10.88
N THR A 83 18.83 -6.43 9.97
CA THR A 83 20.16 -6.10 9.42
C THR A 83 20.60 -4.70 9.81
N HIS A 84 19.67 -3.75 9.86
CA HIS A 84 19.96 -2.35 10.11
C HIS A 84 19.75 -2.00 11.59
N GLN A 85 20.78 -1.41 12.22
CA GLN A 85 20.69 -0.98 13.62
C GLN A 85 19.61 0.09 13.81
N ARG A 86 19.50 1.01 12.84
CA ARG A 86 18.58 2.14 12.81
C ARG A 86 17.83 2.20 11.48
N VAL A 87 16.51 2.30 11.54
CA VAL A 87 15.62 2.44 10.38
C VAL A 87 14.87 3.75 10.50
N LEU A 88 14.90 4.58 9.46
CA LEU A 88 14.14 5.83 9.40
C LEU A 88 12.82 5.58 8.67
N TYR A 89 11.71 5.97 9.28
CA TYR A 89 10.40 6.03 8.65
C TYR A 89 10.07 7.49 8.32
N ILE A 90 9.78 7.78 7.06
CA ILE A 90 9.35 9.10 6.58
C ILE A 90 7.95 8.97 6.02
N ASP A 91 7.06 9.87 6.42
CA ASP A 91 5.65 9.85 6.05
C ASP A 91 5.22 11.22 5.49
N ILE A 92 4.79 11.22 4.22
CA ILE A 92 4.30 12.41 3.51
C ILE A 92 2.81 12.30 3.13
N ASP A 93 2.08 11.36 3.74
CA ASP A 93 0.62 11.35 3.75
C ASP A 93 0.10 12.60 4.47
N ILE A 94 -1.10 13.06 4.10
CA ILE A 94 -1.68 14.22 4.81
C ILE A 94 -2.10 13.87 6.24
N HIS A 95 -2.36 12.59 6.52
CA HIS A 95 -2.70 12.10 7.86
C HIS A 95 -1.44 11.73 8.64
N HIS A 96 -1.49 11.92 9.95
CA HIS A 96 -0.40 11.48 10.82
C HIS A 96 -0.24 9.96 10.76
N GLY A 97 1.00 9.48 10.56
CA GLY A 97 1.40 8.07 10.54
C GLY A 97 1.35 7.36 11.89
N ASP A 98 0.22 7.49 12.58
CA ASP A 98 0.01 7.19 13.98
C ASP A 98 0.18 5.72 14.36
N GLY A 99 -0.17 4.76 13.48
CA GLY A 99 0.04 3.34 13.73
C GLY A 99 1.50 2.93 13.69
N VAL A 100 2.30 3.56 12.83
CA VAL A 100 3.75 3.32 12.76
C VAL A 100 4.45 4.01 13.94
N GLU A 101 4.07 5.24 14.27
CA GLU A 101 4.57 5.95 15.44
C GLU A 101 4.27 5.19 16.75
N GLU A 102 3.03 4.74 16.96
CA GLU A 102 2.66 3.98 18.16
C GLU A 102 3.48 2.69 18.30
N ALA A 103 3.70 1.97 17.20
CA ALA A 103 4.42 0.71 17.21
C ALA A 103 5.89 0.84 17.65
N PHE A 104 6.50 2.01 17.43
CA PHE A 104 7.91 2.28 17.73
C PHE A 104 8.13 3.38 18.77
N TYR A 105 7.06 3.84 19.43
CA TYR A 105 7.06 5.01 20.32
C TYR A 105 8.07 4.95 21.48
N THR A 106 8.50 3.73 21.85
CA THR A 106 9.40 3.47 22.98
C THR A 106 10.77 2.94 22.61
N THR A 107 11.17 2.98 21.32
CA THR A 107 12.49 2.52 20.88
C THR A 107 13.28 3.63 20.17
N ASN A 108 14.60 3.63 20.34
CA ASN A 108 15.54 4.46 19.59
C ASN A 108 16.07 3.82 18.31
N ARG A 109 15.65 2.59 17.99
CA ARG A 109 16.09 1.89 16.76
C ARG A 109 15.30 2.32 15.53
N VAL A 110 14.16 2.94 15.72
CA VAL A 110 13.34 3.48 14.63
C VAL A 110 13.05 4.92 14.95
N MET A 111 13.29 5.80 13.98
CA MET A 111 12.82 7.18 14.05
C MET A 111 11.64 7.33 13.11
N THR A 112 10.52 7.83 13.61
CA THR A 112 9.36 8.21 12.78
C THR A 112 9.40 9.70 12.51
N CYS A 113 9.21 10.09 11.25
CA CYS A 113 9.16 11.49 10.83
C CYS A 113 7.95 11.71 9.92
N SER A 114 6.93 12.39 10.43
CA SER A 114 5.66 12.61 9.73
C SER A 114 5.38 14.10 9.50
N PHE A 115 4.93 14.44 8.29
CA PHE A 115 4.50 15.78 7.90
C PHE A 115 3.02 15.73 7.53
N HIS A 116 2.14 16.25 8.37
CA HIS A 116 0.71 15.99 8.25
C HIS A 116 -0.12 17.20 8.67
N LYS A 117 -1.39 17.24 8.25
CA LYS A 117 -2.35 18.22 8.75
C LYS A 117 -2.69 17.90 10.21
N TYR A 118 -2.68 18.93 11.06
CA TYR A 118 -2.99 18.79 12.48
C TYR A 118 -4.04 19.81 12.96
N GLY A 119 -4.82 19.45 13.98
CA GLY A 119 -5.97 20.20 14.49
C GLY A 119 -7.24 19.35 14.49
N GLU A 120 -8.36 19.89 14.00
CA GLU A 120 -9.61 19.13 13.79
C GLU A 120 -9.50 18.22 12.54
N PHE A 121 -8.60 17.24 12.60
CA PHE A 121 -8.31 16.33 11.48
C PHE A 121 -7.99 14.92 11.99
N PHE A 122 -8.34 13.90 11.21
CA PHE A 122 -8.00 12.51 11.53
C PHE A 122 -6.47 12.31 11.42
N PRO A 123 -5.83 11.53 12.30
CA PRO A 123 -6.37 10.74 13.41
C PRO A 123 -6.47 11.50 14.76
N GLY A 124 -6.07 12.77 14.81
CA GLY A 124 -6.08 13.59 16.03
C GLY A 124 -4.84 13.46 16.93
N THR A 125 -3.79 12.80 16.45
CA THR A 125 -2.46 12.69 17.08
C THR A 125 -1.40 13.37 16.19
N GLY A 126 -0.14 13.43 16.65
CA GLY A 126 0.96 14.04 15.89
C GLY A 126 1.21 15.50 16.24
N ASP A 127 0.95 15.88 17.50
CA ASP A 127 1.30 17.21 17.98
C ASP A 127 2.82 17.40 17.94
N ILE A 128 3.29 18.65 17.87
CA ILE A 128 4.72 18.97 18.01
C ILE A 128 5.32 18.47 19.34
N LYS A 129 4.48 18.23 20.35
CA LYS A 129 4.86 17.67 21.65
C LYS A 129 4.92 16.15 21.69
N ASP A 130 4.39 15.46 20.69
CA ASP A 130 4.43 14.00 20.58
C ASP A 130 5.83 13.60 20.09
N ILE A 131 6.73 13.40 21.05
CA ILE A 131 8.17 13.19 20.79
C ILE A 131 8.66 11.78 21.18
N GLY A 132 7.76 10.83 21.43
CA GLY A 132 8.12 9.49 21.91
C GLY A 132 8.25 9.41 23.43
N HIS A 133 8.51 8.19 23.93
CA HIS A 133 8.55 7.90 25.37
C HIS A 133 9.70 6.94 25.73
N GLY A 134 10.22 7.04 26.95
CA GLY A 134 11.33 6.19 27.40
C GLY A 134 12.55 6.30 26.48
N ASP A 135 13.08 5.17 26.04
CA ASP A 135 14.21 5.11 25.10
C ASP A 135 13.86 5.67 23.71
N GLY A 136 12.58 5.73 23.34
CA GLY A 136 12.11 6.33 22.09
C GLY A 136 11.90 7.85 22.16
N LYS A 137 12.16 8.49 23.29
CA LYS A 137 12.02 9.94 23.43
C LYS A 137 13.01 10.66 22.51
N HIS A 138 12.53 11.65 21.77
CA HIS A 138 13.18 12.37 20.66
C HIS A 138 13.34 11.58 19.35
N TYR A 139 12.79 10.35 19.27
CA TYR A 139 12.79 9.53 18.05
C TYR A 139 11.43 9.52 17.32
N ALA A 140 10.42 10.23 17.83
CA ALA A 140 9.23 10.59 17.07
C ALA A 140 9.30 12.08 16.70
N VAL A 141 9.24 12.38 15.41
CA VAL A 141 9.35 13.72 14.83
C VAL A 141 8.07 14.05 14.09
N ASN A 142 7.30 14.98 14.62
CA ASN A 142 6.03 15.40 14.05
C ASN A 142 6.09 16.84 13.57
N PHE A 143 5.73 17.06 12.30
CA PHE A 143 5.56 18.38 11.72
C PHE A 143 4.07 18.64 11.46
N PRO A 144 3.36 19.23 12.44
CA PRO A 144 1.97 19.62 12.25
C PRO A 144 1.87 20.79 11.27
N CYS A 145 1.02 20.64 10.27
CA CYS A 145 0.74 21.61 9.23
C CYS A 145 -0.74 22.05 9.24
N ARG A 146 -1.02 23.16 8.56
CA ARG A 146 -2.36 23.71 8.30
C ARG A 146 -2.73 23.54 6.82
N ASP A 147 -3.97 23.91 6.49
CA ASP A 147 -4.50 23.81 5.13
C ASP A 147 -3.70 24.63 4.11
N GLY A 148 -3.77 24.19 2.86
CA GLY A 148 -3.24 24.91 1.71
C GLY A 148 -1.72 24.90 1.58
N MET A 149 -1.02 23.97 2.24
CA MET A 149 0.43 23.80 2.09
C MET A 149 0.83 23.72 0.61
N ASP A 150 1.75 24.59 0.19
CA ASP A 150 2.26 24.68 -1.17
C ASP A 150 3.64 24.01 -1.34
N ASP A 151 4.05 23.83 -2.59
CA ASP A 151 5.30 23.15 -2.96
C ASP A 151 6.54 23.83 -2.37
N GLU A 152 6.61 25.17 -2.41
CA GLU A 152 7.78 25.93 -1.96
C GLU A 152 7.97 25.79 -0.46
N SER A 153 6.89 25.98 0.30
CA SER A 153 6.88 25.85 1.76
C SER A 153 7.19 24.41 2.18
N PHE A 154 6.55 23.42 1.56
CA PHE A 154 6.75 22.01 1.90
C PHE A 154 8.18 21.55 1.60
N THR A 155 8.72 21.90 0.42
CA THR A 155 10.10 21.59 0.04
C THR A 155 11.09 22.17 1.06
N GLY A 156 10.88 23.43 1.46
CA GLY A 156 11.73 24.12 2.44
C GLY A 156 11.74 23.44 3.81
N ILE A 157 10.57 23.05 4.34
CA ILE A 157 10.48 22.37 5.64
C ILE A 157 11.00 20.93 5.57
N PHE A 158 10.65 20.19 4.51
CA PHE A 158 11.00 18.78 4.36
C PHE A 158 12.52 18.62 4.29
N ARG A 159 13.18 19.36 3.39
CA ARG A 159 14.63 19.28 3.22
C ARG A 159 15.39 19.70 4.48
N SER A 160 14.92 20.75 5.15
CA SER A 160 15.49 21.23 6.42
C SER A 160 15.43 20.14 7.49
N VAL A 161 14.25 19.59 7.74
CA VAL A 161 14.05 18.58 8.81
C VAL A 161 14.77 17.28 8.47
N ILE A 162 14.58 16.75 7.25
CA ILE A 162 15.19 15.48 6.84
C ILE A 162 16.72 15.56 6.82
N SER A 163 17.31 16.70 6.42
CA SER A 163 18.78 16.86 6.52
C SER A 163 19.29 16.68 7.96
N LYS A 164 18.59 17.27 8.93
CA LYS A 164 18.94 17.16 10.35
C LYS A 164 18.66 15.77 10.92
N VAL A 165 17.57 15.15 10.50
CA VAL A 165 17.30 13.74 10.83
C VAL A 165 18.44 12.85 10.33
N MET A 166 18.86 12.99 9.07
CA MET A 166 19.96 12.20 8.52
C MET A 166 21.29 12.45 9.25
N GLU A 167 21.58 13.70 9.63
CA GLU A 167 22.77 14.10 10.39
C GLU A 167 22.83 13.48 11.79
N HIS A 168 21.71 13.54 12.54
CA HIS A 168 21.66 13.10 13.94
C HIS A 168 21.35 11.60 14.08
N PHE A 169 20.40 11.09 13.31
CA PHE A 169 19.95 9.70 13.41
C PHE A 169 20.79 8.73 12.57
N ALA A 170 21.40 9.18 11.47
CA ALA A 170 22.25 8.37 10.60
C ALA A 170 21.69 6.94 10.34
N PRO A 171 20.52 6.82 9.68
CA PRO A 171 19.86 5.53 9.46
C PRO A 171 20.63 4.61 8.51
N GLY A 172 20.47 3.30 8.68
CA GLY A 172 21.01 2.29 7.76
C GLY A 172 20.04 1.89 6.65
N ALA A 173 18.74 2.16 6.82
CA ALA A 173 17.69 1.94 5.84
C ALA A 173 16.56 2.97 6.05
N VAL A 174 15.80 3.24 4.98
CA VAL A 174 14.65 4.14 4.99
C VAL A 174 13.40 3.37 4.55
N LEU A 175 12.27 3.61 5.20
CA LEU A 175 10.94 3.34 4.67
C LEU A 175 10.25 4.68 4.41
N LEU A 176 9.94 4.96 3.15
CA LEU A 176 9.28 6.19 2.71
C LEU A 176 7.84 5.86 2.31
N GLN A 177 6.87 6.36 3.09
CA GLN A 177 5.45 6.30 2.77
C GLN A 177 5.10 7.49 1.87
N CYS A 178 4.56 7.21 0.69
CA CYS A 178 4.23 8.20 -0.33
C CYS A 178 2.71 8.37 -0.48
N GLY A 179 2.01 8.65 0.62
CA GLY A 179 0.59 9.02 0.61
C GLY A 179 0.34 10.22 -0.28
N THR A 180 -0.64 10.09 -1.19
CA THR A 180 -0.94 11.06 -2.26
C THR A 180 -2.17 11.90 -1.98
N ASP A 181 -2.80 11.73 -0.82
CA ASP A 181 -3.87 12.61 -0.34
C ASP A 181 -3.36 13.97 0.16
N SER A 182 -2.04 14.16 0.26
CA SER A 182 -1.40 15.46 0.41
C SER A 182 -1.36 16.29 -0.89
N LEU A 183 -1.80 15.73 -2.03
CA LEU A 183 -1.88 16.43 -3.30
C LEU A 183 -3.06 17.40 -3.40
N SER A 184 -2.87 18.45 -4.19
CA SER A 184 -3.91 19.39 -4.57
C SER A 184 -5.11 18.70 -5.24
N GLY A 185 -6.31 19.05 -4.78
CA GLY A 185 -7.56 18.53 -5.32
C GLY A 185 -7.84 17.08 -4.96
N ASP A 186 -7.21 16.56 -3.90
CA ASP A 186 -7.65 15.32 -3.26
C ASP A 186 -9.09 15.46 -2.71
N ARG A 187 -9.80 14.32 -2.52
CA ARG A 187 -11.19 14.34 -2.04
C ARG A 187 -11.31 14.49 -0.53
N LEU A 188 -10.30 14.06 0.22
CA LEU A 188 -10.27 14.09 1.69
C LEU A 188 -9.21 15.08 2.19
N GLY A 189 -8.06 15.15 1.52
CA GLY A 189 -6.98 16.04 1.88
C GLY A 189 -7.21 17.50 1.52
N SER A 190 -6.56 18.38 2.28
CA SER A 190 -6.67 19.85 2.16
C SER A 190 -5.31 20.54 2.03
N PHE A 191 -4.29 19.84 1.55
CA PHE A 191 -3.05 20.43 1.08
C PHE A 191 -3.17 20.87 -0.39
N ASN A 192 -2.16 21.60 -0.87
CA ASN A 192 -2.12 22.14 -2.22
C ASN A 192 -0.84 21.75 -2.98
N LEU A 193 -0.28 20.57 -2.70
CA LEU A 193 0.94 20.09 -3.34
C LEU A 193 0.71 19.65 -4.79
N SER A 194 1.65 19.97 -5.67
CA SER A 194 1.70 19.37 -6.99
C SER A 194 2.38 18.00 -6.96
N ALA A 195 2.18 17.20 -8.01
CA ALA A 195 2.93 15.95 -8.18
C ALA A 195 4.45 16.18 -8.22
N LYS A 196 4.92 17.38 -8.59
CA LYS A 196 6.36 17.71 -8.59
C LYS A 196 6.86 18.05 -7.19
N GLY A 197 6.11 18.83 -6.41
CA GLY A 197 6.48 19.15 -5.03
C GLY A 197 6.48 17.91 -4.14
N HIS A 198 5.50 17.03 -4.33
CA HIS A 198 5.44 15.74 -3.65
C HIS A 198 6.63 14.84 -4.02
N ALA A 199 6.92 14.69 -5.32
CA ALA A 199 8.04 13.88 -5.79
C ALA A 199 9.44 14.48 -5.49
N ASP A 200 9.54 15.78 -5.18
CA ASP A 200 10.79 16.39 -4.68
C ASP A 200 11.25 15.71 -3.38
N CYS A 201 10.31 15.31 -2.53
CA CYS A 201 10.59 14.58 -1.29
C CYS A 201 11.26 13.23 -1.59
N VAL A 202 10.69 12.49 -2.55
CA VAL A 202 11.23 11.20 -3.02
C VAL A 202 12.63 11.38 -3.61
N ALA A 203 12.82 12.38 -4.47
CA ALA A 203 14.12 12.69 -5.06
C ALA A 203 15.17 13.07 -4.00
N TYR A 204 14.77 13.82 -2.97
CA TYR A 204 15.64 14.20 -1.87
C TYR A 204 16.05 13.00 -1.02
N VAL A 205 15.10 12.13 -0.66
CA VAL A 205 15.41 10.89 0.08
C VAL A 205 16.33 9.99 -0.74
N LYS A 206 16.06 9.82 -2.04
CA LYS A 206 16.93 9.06 -2.95
C LYS A 206 18.37 9.59 -2.95
N SER A 207 18.56 10.91 -2.84
CA SER A 207 19.90 11.53 -2.92
C SER A 207 20.87 11.10 -1.80
N PHE A 208 20.36 10.56 -0.69
CA PHE A 208 21.19 10.04 0.40
C PHE A 208 21.81 8.66 0.11
N ASN A 209 21.37 7.96 -0.94
CA ASN A 209 21.88 6.64 -1.35
C ASN A 209 21.86 5.59 -0.22
N ILE A 210 20.75 5.53 0.51
CA ILE A 210 20.49 4.56 1.58
C ILE A 210 19.46 3.54 1.07
N PRO A 211 19.56 2.23 1.42
CA PRO A 211 18.54 1.24 1.08
C PRO A 211 17.13 1.74 1.44
N THR A 212 16.26 1.86 0.44
CA THR A 212 14.96 2.53 0.61
C THR A 212 13.80 1.65 0.17
N LEU A 213 12.86 1.38 1.08
CA LEU A 213 11.56 0.80 0.75
C LEU A 213 10.55 1.94 0.56
N VAL A 214 10.04 2.10 -0.65
CA VAL A 214 9.00 3.09 -0.98
C VAL A 214 7.66 2.38 -0.99
N VAL A 215 6.69 2.90 -0.24
CA VAL A 215 5.32 2.38 -0.19
C VAL A 215 4.31 3.44 -0.59
N GLY A 216 3.07 3.01 -0.88
CA GLY A 216 1.97 3.92 -1.21
C GLY A 216 1.42 4.63 0.03
N GLY A 217 0.09 4.69 0.14
CA GLY A 217 -0.61 5.41 1.20
C GLY A 217 -2.00 5.85 0.79
N GLY A 218 -2.51 6.90 1.43
CA GLY A 218 -3.76 7.55 1.06
C GLY A 218 -3.74 8.16 -0.35
N GLY A 219 -4.93 8.53 -0.84
CA GLY A 219 -5.09 9.09 -2.19
C GLY A 219 -6.47 8.81 -2.78
N TYR A 220 -7.31 9.83 -2.83
CA TYR A 220 -8.75 9.66 -3.07
C TYR A 220 -9.23 10.34 -4.36
N THR A 221 -8.40 11.20 -4.96
CA THR A 221 -8.53 11.58 -6.37
C THR A 221 -7.68 10.62 -7.23
N LEU A 222 -8.22 9.44 -7.55
CA LEU A 222 -7.51 8.31 -8.19
C LEU A 222 -6.64 8.68 -9.41
N ARG A 223 -7.11 9.60 -10.27
CA ARG A 223 -6.34 10.08 -11.44
C ARG A 223 -5.05 10.81 -11.06
N ASN A 224 -5.01 11.44 -9.89
CA ASN A 224 -3.83 12.13 -9.37
C ASN A 224 -2.89 11.14 -8.67
N VAL A 225 -3.43 10.13 -7.98
CA VAL A 225 -2.67 9.02 -7.40
C VAL A 225 -1.79 8.35 -8.47
N ALA A 226 -2.40 7.95 -9.58
CA ALA A 226 -1.69 7.30 -10.68
C ALA A 226 -0.61 8.20 -11.31
N ARG A 227 -0.87 9.51 -11.41
CA ARG A 227 0.11 10.49 -11.93
C ARG A 227 1.30 10.63 -10.99
N ALA A 228 1.05 10.81 -9.69
CA ALA A 228 2.08 11.04 -8.69
C ALA A 228 2.99 9.81 -8.57
N TRP A 229 2.45 8.63 -8.30
CA TRP A 229 3.24 7.40 -8.20
C TRP A 229 3.96 7.04 -9.50
N CYS A 230 3.38 7.33 -10.68
CA CYS A 230 4.08 7.15 -11.94
C CYS A 230 5.31 8.09 -12.06
N TYR A 231 5.16 9.35 -11.67
CA TYR A 231 6.24 10.32 -11.70
C TYR A 231 7.33 10.01 -10.67
N GLU A 232 6.96 9.70 -9.43
CA GLU A 232 7.89 9.27 -8.39
C GLU A 232 8.68 8.02 -8.81
N ALA A 233 8.00 7.02 -9.38
CA ALA A 233 8.65 5.82 -9.89
C ALA A 233 9.70 6.17 -10.95
N SER A 234 9.39 7.11 -11.85
CA SER A 234 10.32 7.61 -12.87
C SER A 234 11.58 8.21 -12.23
N LEU A 235 11.44 9.00 -11.17
CA LEU A 235 12.58 9.55 -10.43
C LEU A 235 13.39 8.47 -9.72
N LEU A 236 12.73 7.47 -9.13
CA LEU A 236 13.39 6.35 -8.46
C LEU A 236 14.23 5.52 -9.43
N VAL A 237 13.71 5.21 -10.62
CA VAL A 237 14.46 4.49 -11.67
C VAL A 237 15.43 5.37 -12.46
N GLY A 238 15.40 6.70 -12.27
CA GLY A 238 16.28 7.62 -12.99
C GLY A 238 15.90 7.82 -14.46
N VAL A 239 14.60 7.73 -14.78
CA VAL A 239 14.08 7.92 -16.14
C VAL A 239 13.22 9.18 -16.19
N ASP A 240 13.62 10.11 -17.05
CA ASP A 240 12.79 11.25 -17.41
C ASP A 240 11.64 10.80 -18.29
N ILE A 241 10.42 11.21 -17.94
CA ILE A 241 9.21 10.90 -18.69
C ILE A 241 8.55 12.19 -19.20
N PRO A 242 7.97 12.17 -20.41
CA PRO A 242 7.29 13.34 -20.95
C PRO A 242 6.01 13.66 -20.17
N ASP A 243 5.65 14.95 -20.12
CA ASP A 243 4.39 15.39 -19.51
C ASP A 243 3.15 14.89 -20.27
N ALA A 244 3.29 14.63 -21.57
CA ALA A 244 2.21 14.07 -22.38
C ALA A 244 1.92 12.63 -21.98
N MET A 245 0.67 12.33 -21.63
CA MET A 245 0.29 11.01 -21.17
C MET A 245 0.33 9.99 -22.32
N PRO A 246 0.99 8.83 -22.15
CA PRO A 246 0.93 7.77 -23.14
C PRO A 246 -0.46 7.14 -23.15
N TYR A 247 -0.85 6.61 -24.31
CA TYR A 247 -2.07 5.81 -24.41
C TYR A 247 -1.99 4.61 -23.46
N ASN A 248 -3.09 4.35 -22.75
CA ASN A 248 -3.24 3.26 -21.80
C ASN A 248 -4.72 2.88 -21.67
N ASP A 249 -5.02 1.75 -21.05
CA ASP A 249 -6.38 1.22 -20.91
C ASP A 249 -7.35 2.19 -20.18
N TYR A 250 -6.82 3.11 -19.38
CA TYR A 250 -7.57 4.10 -18.61
C TYR A 250 -7.39 5.53 -19.14
N PHE A 251 -6.93 5.72 -20.38
CA PHE A 251 -6.54 7.02 -20.93
C PHE A 251 -7.64 8.10 -20.80
N GLU A 252 -8.91 7.72 -20.96
CA GLU A 252 -10.06 8.61 -20.87
C GLU A 252 -10.26 9.23 -19.47
N TYR A 253 -9.72 8.61 -18.41
CA TYR A 253 -9.82 9.12 -17.03
C TYR A 253 -9.02 10.41 -16.82
N TYR A 254 -8.11 10.73 -17.74
CA TYR A 254 -7.15 11.81 -17.61
C TYR A 254 -7.47 13.02 -18.49
N GLY A 255 -8.61 12.99 -19.17
CA GLY A 255 -9.12 14.15 -19.89
C GLY A 255 -9.59 15.28 -18.96
N PRO A 256 -9.71 16.51 -19.48
CA PRO A 256 -9.42 16.89 -20.86
C PRO A 256 -7.95 17.19 -21.17
N GLU A 257 -7.07 17.28 -20.18
CA GLU A 257 -5.69 17.73 -20.38
C GLU A 257 -4.74 16.63 -20.90
N TYR A 258 -4.98 15.37 -20.53
CA TYR A 258 -4.12 14.21 -20.88
C TYR A 258 -2.63 14.45 -20.57
N ARG A 259 -2.37 15.09 -19.43
CA ARG A 259 -1.03 15.39 -18.91
C ARG A 259 -0.75 14.68 -17.60
N LEU A 260 0.54 14.46 -17.34
CA LEU A 260 1.05 13.94 -16.08
C LEU A 260 0.97 14.99 -14.98
N HIS A 261 1.40 16.22 -15.26
CA HIS A 261 1.39 17.32 -14.30
C HIS A 261 0.14 18.19 -14.49
N LEU A 262 -0.61 18.37 -13.40
CA LEU A 262 -1.74 19.29 -13.34
C LEU A 262 -1.39 20.53 -12.52
N PRO A 263 -1.97 21.69 -12.85
CA PRO A 263 -1.83 22.88 -12.02
C PRO A 263 -2.48 22.64 -10.64
N VAL A 264 -1.88 23.23 -9.61
CA VAL A 264 -2.45 23.28 -8.27
C VAL A 264 -3.59 24.30 -8.20
N SER A 265 -4.43 24.19 -7.18
CA SER A 265 -5.55 25.11 -6.95
C SER A 265 -5.07 26.49 -6.47
N ASN A 266 -5.98 27.47 -6.46
CA ASN A 266 -5.77 28.81 -5.88
C ASN A 266 -6.09 28.88 -4.37
N MET A 267 -6.05 27.73 -3.66
CA MET A 267 -6.25 27.67 -2.21
C MET A 267 -5.22 28.53 -1.47
N GLU A 268 -5.67 29.24 -0.43
CA GLU A 268 -4.80 30.02 0.45
C GLU A 268 -3.95 29.11 1.33
N ASN A 269 -2.64 29.37 1.40
CA ASN A 269 -1.74 28.67 2.30
C ASN A 269 -1.81 29.27 3.72
N LEU A 270 -2.38 28.53 4.67
CA LEU A 270 -2.52 28.96 6.06
C LEU A 270 -1.27 28.75 6.91
N ASN A 271 -0.19 28.24 6.30
CA ASN A 271 1.10 27.99 6.93
C ASN A 271 2.02 29.20 6.76
N THR A 272 1.89 30.19 7.64
CA THR A 272 2.74 31.38 7.57
C THR A 272 4.22 31.01 7.78
N PRO A 273 5.17 31.73 7.15
CA PRO A 273 6.60 31.44 7.34
C PRO A 273 7.02 31.45 8.81
N ALA A 274 6.47 32.37 9.61
CA ALA A 274 6.72 32.46 11.05
C ALA A 274 6.28 31.19 11.81
N TYR A 275 5.12 30.63 11.46
CA TYR A 275 4.63 29.37 12.02
C TYR A 275 5.55 28.20 11.66
N LEU A 276 5.93 28.08 10.39
CA LEU A 276 6.82 27.02 9.92
C LEU A 276 8.21 27.11 10.56
N ASP A 277 8.74 28.32 10.73
CA ASP A 277 10.04 28.54 11.38
C ASP A 277 10.02 28.21 12.87
N GLU A 278 8.89 28.43 13.55
CA GLU A 278 8.71 28.04 14.95
C GLU A 278 8.73 26.51 15.11
N ILE A 279 7.94 25.80 14.30
CA ILE A 279 7.90 24.32 14.32
C ILE A 279 9.26 23.72 13.96
N LYS A 280 9.91 24.20 12.88
CA LYS A 280 11.27 23.78 12.51
C LYS A 280 12.26 23.95 13.64
N ARG A 281 12.22 25.09 14.34
CA ARG A 281 13.13 25.38 15.46
C ARG A 281 12.92 24.38 16.59
N SER A 282 11.67 24.09 16.95
CA SER A 282 11.37 23.11 17.99
C SER A 282 11.84 21.71 17.61
N ILE A 283 11.62 21.29 16.36
CA ILE A 283 12.10 19.99 15.86
C ILE A 283 13.62 19.92 15.88
N HIS A 284 14.31 20.96 15.41
CA HIS A 284 15.77 21.01 15.43
C HIS A 284 16.33 20.94 16.86
N GLU A 285 15.66 21.55 17.84
CA GLU A 285 16.07 21.45 19.25
C GLU A 285 15.87 20.04 19.80
N ASN A 286 14.76 19.37 19.45
CA ASN A 286 14.53 17.98 19.81
C ASN A 286 15.59 17.05 19.18
N LEU A 287 15.93 17.26 17.91
CA LEU A 287 16.95 16.46 17.21
C LEU A 287 18.35 16.62 17.79
N ARG A 288 18.68 17.76 18.41
CA ARG A 288 19.96 17.92 19.13
C ARG A 288 20.09 17.01 20.35
N GLN A 289 18.97 16.53 20.90
CA GLN A 289 18.95 15.60 22.02
C GLN A 289 19.15 14.14 21.57
N VAL A 290 19.01 13.86 20.27
CA VAL A 290 19.33 12.56 19.71
C VAL A 290 20.84 12.43 19.70
N GLU A 291 21.36 11.49 20.51
CA GLU A 291 22.80 11.25 20.63
C GLU A 291 23.43 11.02 19.25
N PRO A 292 24.30 11.93 18.76
CA PRO A 292 25.04 11.70 17.54
C PRO A 292 26.09 10.63 17.84
N ILE A 293 26.01 9.48 17.17
CA ILE A 293 26.94 8.38 17.50
C ILE A 293 28.33 8.65 16.87
N PRO A 294 29.41 8.61 17.67
CA PRO A 294 30.75 8.40 17.16
C PRO A 294 30.84 7.00 16.56
N SER A 295 31.27 6.92 15.30
CA SER A 295 31.49 5.67 14.54
C SER A 295 32.06 4.52 15.39
N VAL A 296 31.26 3.49 15.67
CA VAL A 296 31.70 2.22 16.29
C VAL A 296 31.12 1.03 15.49
N PRO A 297 31.88 -0.06 15.27
CA PRO A 297 31.63 -1.04 14.22
C PRO A 297 30.44 -1.97 14.48
N PHE A 298 29.87 -2.48 13.38
CA PHE A 298 28.81 -3.49 13.31
C PHE A 298 28.96 -4.61 14.36
N GLN A 299 27.93 -4.76 15.20
CA GLN A 299 27.69 -6.05 15.86
C GLN A 299 27.18 -7.03 14.80
N VAL A 300 27.82 -8.19 14.73
CA VAL A 300 27.44 -9.29 13.83
C VAL A 300 26.04 -9.75 14.20
N ALA A 301 25.07 -9.50 13.32
CA ALA A 301 23.72 -10.01 13.44
C ALA A 301 23.74 -11.56 13.50
N PRO A 302 22.87 -12.20 14.31
CA PRO A 302 22.79 -13.66 14.35
C PRO A 302 22.46 -14.22 12.95
N PRO A 303 23.03 -15.38 12.57
CA PRO A 303 22.85 -15.94 11.23
C PRO A 303 21.36 -16.21 10.96
N SER A 304 20.86 -15.72 9.82
CA SER A 304 19.50 -16.05 9.36
C SER A 304 19.45 -17.50 8.88
N ALA A 305 18.91 -18.39 9.73
CA ALA A 305 18.85 -19.83 9.49
C ALA A 305 18.20 -20.24 8.14
N ARG A 306 17.36 -19.38 7.54
CA ARG A 306 16.69 -19.68 6.27
C ARG A 306 17.50 -19.36 5.00
N ILE A 307 18.42 -18.40 5.06
CA ILE A 307 19.17 -17.99 3.86
C ILE A 307 20.33 -18.96 3.59
N GLN A 308 20.86 -19.60 4.63
CA GLN A 308 21.88 -20.64 4.49
C GLN A 308 21.30 -21.86 3.75
N GLU A 309 20.10 -22.32 4.13
CA GLU A 309 19.44 -23.47 3.49
C GLU A 309 19.08 -23.20 2.02
N GLU A 310 18.62 -21.98 1.69
CA GLU A 310 18.32 -21.60 0.30
C GLU A 310 19.58 -21.42 -0.56
N LYS A 311 20.67 -20.86 0.01
CA LYS A 311 21.96 -20.77 -0.68
C LYS A 311 22.61 -22.13 -0.88
N GLU A 312 22.49 -23.04 0.09
CA GLU A 312 22.98 -24.41 -0.02
C GLU A 312 22.13 -25.24 -1.00
N ALA A 313 20.81 -25.05 -1.04
CA ALA A 313 19.95 -25.69 -2.03
C ALA A 313 20.25 -25.19 -3.46
N ALA A 314 20.39 -23.87 -3.64
CA ALA A 314 20.75 -23.29 -4.94
C ALA A 314 22.18 -23.60 -5.40
N ALA A 315 23.07 -24.01 -4.48
CA ALA A 315 24.41 -24.51 -4.81
C ALA A 315 24.36 -25.99 -5.23
N ARG A 316 23.55 -26.82 -4.56
CA ARG A 316 23.35 -28.23 -4.92
C ARG A 316 22.68 -28.39 -6.30
N ASP A 317 21.69 -27.55 -6.61
CA ASP A 317 21.03 -27.57 -7.93
C ASP A 317 22.01 -27.20 -9.08
N ARG A 318 23.00 -26.33 -8.82
CA ARG A 318 24.03 -25.99 -9.82
C ARG A 318 25.06 -27.11 -10.03
N GLU A 319 25.43 -27.81 -8.96
CA GLU A 319 26.35 -28.95 -9.06
C GLU A 319 25.69 -30.14 -9.79
N GLU A 320 24.38 -30.34 -9.62
CA GLU A 320 23.62 -31.36 -10.37
C GLU A 320 23.44 -30.99 -11.85
N ASP A 321 23.19 -29.72 -12.18
CA ASP A 321 23.11 -29.26 -13.59
C ASP A 321 24.46 -29.36 -14.33
N ASP A 322 25.57 -29.06 -13.67
CA ASP A 322 26.92 -29.19 -14.24
C ASP A 322 27.31 -30.66 -14.46
N GLN A 323 26.91 -31.57 -13.55
CA GLN A 323 27.09 -33.02 -13.74
C GLN A 323 26.21 -33.54 -14.89
N HIS A 324 24.99 -33.04 -15.03
CA HIS A 324 24.08 -33.44 -16.11
C HIS A 324 24.56 -32.94 -17.49
N MET A 325 25.19 -31.76 -17.56
CA MET A 325 25.81 -31.25 -18.78
C MET A 325 27.06 -32.03 -19.21
N MET A 326 27.81 -32.63 -18.26
CA MET A 326 28.94 -33.52 -18.60
C MET A 326 28.46 -34.87 -19.14
N ASP A 327 27.38 -35.46 -18.60
CA ASP A 327 26.85 -36.75 -19.06
C ASP A 327 26.20 -36.67 -20.47
N VAL A 328 25.48 -35.58 -20.77
CA VAL A 328 24.85 -35.39 -22.11
C VAL A 328 25.90 -35.12 -23.20
N SER A 329 27.09 -34.65 -22.83
CA SER A 329 28.22 -34.46 -23.76
C SER A 329 28.96 -35.77 -24.10
N GLY A 330 28.89 -36.77 -23.21
CA GLY A 330 29.49 -38.09 -23.41
C GLY A 330 28.68 -39.02 -24.32
N GLU A 331 27.35 -38.93 -24.31
CA GLU A 331 26.49 -39.80 -25.12
C GLU A 331 26.29 -39.33 -26.57
N ARG A 332 26.62 -38.07 -26.90
CA ARG A 332 26.48 -37.53 -28.26
C ARG A 332 27.66 -37.77 -29.20
N GLN A 333 28.76 -38.38 -28.72
CA GLN A 333 29.91 -38.71 -29.60
C GLN A 333 29.84 -40.08 -30.28
N HIS A 334 28.82 -40.91 -30.00
CA HIS A 334 28.73 -42.26 -30.59
C HIS A 334 27.68 -42.46 -31.71
N ALA A 335 26.95 -41.40 -32.11
CA ALA A 335 25.93 -41.51 -33.15
C ALA A 335 25.96 -40.34 -34.16
N SER A 336 27.04 -40.19 -34.91
CA SER A 336 27.02 -39.55 -36.25
C SER A 336 28.37 -39.66 -36.97
N ARG A 337 28.67 -40.85 -37.50
CA ARG A 337 29.66 -41.02 -38.58
C ARG A 337 28.98 -41.65 -39.78
N SER A 338 28.35 -40.84 -40.63
CA SER A 338 28.13 -41.15 -42.06
C SER A 338 27.62 -39.92 -42.84
N GLY A 339 28.26 -39.63 -43.98
CA GLY A 339 27.76 -38.84 -45.15
C GLY A 339 27.61 -37.31 -44.97
N SER A 340 28.53 -36.45 -45.44
CA SER A 340 28.79 -35.99 -46.83
C SER A 340 28.05 -34.70 -47.25
N HIS A 341 28.84 -33.63 -47.38
CA HIS A 341 28.84 -32.52 -48.37
C HIS A 341 27.59 -31.71 -48.80
N HIS A 342 27.77 -30.37 -48.67
CA HIS A 342 27.48 -29.26 -49.61
C HIS A 342 26.25 -28.32 -49.45
N THR A 343 26.62 -27.04 -49.22
CA THR A 343 26.17 -25.74 -49.81
C THR A 343 24.78 -25.12 -49.55
N ALA A 344 24.82 -23.97 -48.85
CA ALA A 344 24.18 -22.66 -49.07
C ALA A 344 22.87 -22.52 -49.87
N GLY A 345 21.91 -21.78 -49.28
CA GLY A 345 20.76 -21.18 -49.98
C GLY A 345 19.87 -20.30 -49.08
N ARG A 346 19.57 -19.09 -49.55
CA ARG A 346 18.74 -18.03 -48.91
C ARG A 346 17.21 -18.30 -48.99
N CYS A 347 16.48 -17.50 -48.19
CA CYS A 347 15.14 -16.90 -48.40
C CYS A 347 13.88 -17.52 -47.75
N SER A 348 13.36 -16.78 -46.76
CA SER A 348 12.07 -16.05 -46.74
C SER A 348 10.71 -16.77 -46.55
N VAL A 349 9.98 -16.27 -45.53
CA VAL A 349 8.50 -16.13 -45.33
C VAL A 349 7.59 -17.36 -45.49
N GLN A 350 6.94 -17.80 -44.41
CA GLN A 350 5.47 -17.64 -44.19
C GLN A 350 4.98 -18.37 -42.92
N SER A 351 4.03 -17.68 -42.27
CA SER A 351 3.08 -18.06 -41.20
C SER A 351 2.78 -19.54 -41.00
N TRP A 352 2.45 -19.96 -39.78
CA TRP A 352 1.12 -20.51 -39.43
C TRP A 352 0.93 -20.56 -37.90
N PHE A 353 -0.34 -20.41 -37.52
CA PHE A 353 -0.92 -20.36 -36.19
C PHE A 353 -0.59 -21.55 -35.28
N GLY A 354 -0.53 -21.29 -33.97
CA GLY A 354 -0.61 -22.31 -32.92
C GLY A 354 -0.91 -21.68 -31.56
N MET A 355 -2.19 -21.44 -31.27
CA MET A 355 -2.67 -21.16 -29.91
C MET A 355 -2.38 -22.37 -29.03
N GLU A 356 -1.55 -22.21 -28.00
CA GLU A 356 -1.55 -23.08 -26.84
C GLU A 356 -2.14 -22.37 -25.63
N VAL A 357 -3.17 -22.99 -25.08
CA VAL A 357 -3.90 -22.57 -23.88
C VAL A 357 -3.02 -22.90 -22.66
N GLY A 358 -2.21 -21.93 -22.24
CA GLY A 358 -1.43 -22.02 -21.01
C GLY A 358 -2.28 -21.76 -19.77
N ARG A 359 -2.31 -22.72 -18.83
CA ARG A 359 -2.74 -22.49 -17.44
C ARG A 359 -1.89 -21.39 -16.83
N VAL A 360 -2.49 -20.24 -16.52
CA VAL A 360 -1.83 -19.19 -15.74
C VAL A 360 -1.93 -19.56 -14.27
N ALA A 361 -0.81 -19.96 -13.69
CA ALA A 361 -0.60 -19.94 -12.25
C ALA A 361 -0.42 -18.48 -11.81
N ASN A 362 -1.00 -18.08 -10.68
CA ASN A 362 -0.79 -16.79 -10.03
C ASN A 362 0.72 -16.62 -9.74
N LYS A 363 1.44 -15.90 -10.61
CA LYS A 363 2.81 -15.44 -10.36
C LYS A 363 2.76 -13.94 -10.12
N CYS A 364 3.34 -13.50 -9.01
CA CYS A 364 3.74 -12.10 -8.83
C CYS A 364 4.75 -11.76 -9.95
N ASP A 365 4.50 -10.68 -10.70
CA ASP A 365 5.41 -10.26 -11.77
C ASP A 365 6.44 -9.32 -11.15
N VAL A 366 7.60 -9.88 -10.78
CA VAL A 366 8.72 -9.13 -10.20
C VAL A 366 9.59 -8.64 -11.35
N ARG A 367 9.65 -7.32 -11.56
CA ARG A 367 10.49 -6.71 -12.60
C ARG A 367 11.62 -5.93 -11.94
N ALA A 368 12.85 -6.37 -12.19
CA ALA A 368 14.06 -5.60 -11.92
C ALA A 368 14.40 -4.78 -13.17
N MET A 369 14.62 -3.48 -13.01
CA MET A 369 15.19 -2.64 -14.06
C MET A 369 16.59 -2.22 -13.65
N GLU A 370 17.57 -2.51 -14.50
CA GLU A 370 18.94 -2.03 -14.36
C GLU A 370 19.09 -0.77 -15.22
N ASN A 371 19.11 0.41 -14.60
CA ASN A 371 19.62 1.59 -15.28
C ASN A 371 20.16 2.62 -14.29
N THR A 372 21.37 3.10 -14.56
CA THR A 372 22.14 4.12 -13.80
C THR A 372 22.29 3.86 -12.29
N ASN A 373 23.45 3.31 -11.88
CA ASN A 373 24.00 3.28 -10.52
C ASN A 373 23.14 2.73 -9.35
N ALA A 374 21.89 2.31 -9.55
CA ALA A 374 21.04 1.72 -8.51
C ALA A 374 20.10 0.63 -9.07
N GLN A 375 19.88 -0.45 -8.30
CA GLN A 375 18.95 -1.53 -8.58
C GLN A 375 17.57 -1.22 -7.97
N VAL A 376 16.55 -1.00 -8.82
CA VAL A 376 15.17 -0.73 -8.39
C VAL A 376 14.28 -1.94 -8.68
N LEU A 377 13.54 -2.39 -7.66
CA LEU A 377 12.61 -3.51 -7.74
C LEU A 377 11.17 -3.06 -7.59
N PHE A 378 10.31 -3.38 -8.55
CA PHE A 378 8.86 -3.18 -8.43
C PHE A 378 8.18 -4.45 -7.96
N ILE A 379 7.32 -4.34 -6.95
CA ILE A 379 6.40 -5.40 -6.55
C ILE A 379 5.00 -5.05 -7.05
N ILE A 380 4.57 -5.71 -8.12
CA ILE A 380 3.27 -5.50 -8.75
C ILE A 380 2.43 -6.77 -8.60
N PHE A 381 1.24 -6.62 -8.02
CA PHE A 381 0.25 -7.69 -8.02
C PHE A 381 -0.72 -7.52 -9.19
N PRO A 382 -0.95 -8.58 -9.99
CA PRO A 382 -1.99 -8.54 -11.02
C PRO A 382 -3.37 -8.39 -10.35
N SER A 383 -4.16 -7.45 -10.84
CA SER A 383 -5.56 -7.31 -10.43
C SER A 383 -6.35 -8.56 -10.81
N CYS A 384 -7.22 -9.02 -9.90
CA CYS A 384 -8.13 -10.13 -10.15
C CYS A 384 -9.24 -9.68 -11.11
N SER A 385 -8.96 -9.61 -12.42
CA SER A 385 -9.95 -9.31 -13.45
C SER A 385 -10.51 -10.60 -14.06
N LYS A 386 -11.54 -11.16 -13.40
CA LYS A 386 -12.52 -12.04 -14.07
C LYS A 386 -13.93 -11.72 -13.60
N SER A 387 -14.44 -10.56 -13.99
CA SER A 387 -15.87 -10.41 -14.24
C SER A 387 -16.07 -10.49 -15.75
N GLN A 388 -16.83 -11.49 -16.20
CA GLN A 388 -17.25 -11.62 -17.59
C GLN A 388 -18.10 -10.40 -17.94
N LEU A 389 -17.58 -9.51 -18.77
CA LEU A 389 -18.37 -8.50 -19.47
C LEU A 389 -19.28 -9.22 -20.47
N LEU A 390 -20.58 -9.31 -20.15
CA LEU A 390 -21.61 -9.58 -21.15
C LEU A 390 -21.90 -8.28 -21.92
N PRO A 391 -22.03 -8.31 -23.26
CA PRO A 391 -22.24 -7.11 -24.04
C PRO A 391 -23.67 -6.62 -23.88
N VAL A 392 -23.85 -5.35 -23.48
CA VAL A 392 -25.16 -4.69 -23.48
C VAL A 392 -25.19 -3.69 -24.64
N HIS A 393 -26.00 -4.00 -25.66
CA HIS A 393 -26.32 -3.08 -26.75
C HIS A 393 -27.08 -1.84 -26.24
N PRO A 394 -26.97 -0.68 -26.92
CA PRO A 394 -27.40 0.60 -26.37
C PRO A 394 -28.87 0.89 -26.70
N ALA A 395 -29.70 1.08 -25.67
CA ALA A 395 -30.98 1.77 -25.84
C ALA A 395 -31.47 2.38 -24.52
N ALA A 396 -32.03 3.58 -24.67
CA ALA A 396 -32.89 4.31 -23.73
C ALA A 396 -32.22 5.07 -22.56
N LYS A 397 -32.07 6.37 -22.82
CA LYS A 397 -32.01 7.49 -21.88
C LYS A 397 -32.86 7.25 -20.61
N SER A 398 -32.22 7.20 -19.45
CA SER A 398 -32.76 7.85 -18.25
C SER A 398 -31.60 8.31 -17.35
N ARG A 399 -31.56 9.61 -17.06
CA ARG A 399 -30.59 10.22 -16.15
C ARG A 399 -30.91 9.77 -14.73
N LYS A 400 -30.03 9.00 -14.09
CA LYS A 400 -29.93 8.94 -12.63
C LYS A 400 -28.50 9.24 -12.23
N ARG A 401 -28.32 10.42 -11.63
CA ARG A 401 -27.10 10.85 -10.95
C ARG A 401 -26.97 9.99 -9.69
N TYR A 402 -25.86 9.28 -9.54
CA TYR A 402 -25.46 8.74 -8.24
C TYR A 402 -24.80 9.88 -7.45
N TYR A 403 -25.53 10.44 -6.49
CA TYR A 403 -24.96 11.32 -5.47
C TYR A 403 -24.39 10.44 -4.36
N TYR A 404 -23.07 10.48 -4.16
CA TYR A 404 -22.47 10.10 -2.89
C TYR A 404 -22.72 11.25 -1.93
N HIS A 405 -23.59 11.03 -0.95
CA HIS A 405 -23.81 11.95 0.16
C HIS A 405 -23.22 11.28 1.41
N GLN A 406 -22.00 11.65 1.79
CA GLN A 406 -21.54 11.49 3.18
C GLN A 406 -21.88 12.80 3.90
N ALA A 407 -22.67 12.68 4.96
CA ALA A 407 -23.00 13.79 5.84
C ALA A 407 -22.28 13.57 7.18
N CYS A 408 -21.17 14.29 7.37
CA CYS A 408 -20.66 14.55 8.72
C CYS A 408 -21.69 15.43 9.44
N ARG A 409 -22.37 14.87 10.45
CA ARG A 409 -23.15 15.67 11.40
C ARG A 409 -22.33 15.84 12.68
N LEU A 410 -21.62 16.96 12.79
CA LEU A 410 -21.15 17.50 14.07
C LEU A 410 -22.38 17.93 14.89
N ARG A 411 -22.50 17.40 16.11
CA ARG A 411 -23.40 17.96 17.14
C ARG A 411 -22.57 18.86 18.05
N ALA A 412 -22.63 20.16 17.80
CA ALA A 412 -22.19 21.16 18.76
C ALA A 412 -23.09 21.10 20.00
N ARG A 413 -22.54 20.82 21.18
CA ARG A 413 -23.14 21.16 22.46
C ARG A 413 -22.33 22.28 23.08
N MET A 414 -22.86 23.50 22.98
CA MET A 414 -22.45 24.61 23.82
C MET A 414 -22.80 24.29 25.27
N GLY A 415 -21.80 24.33 26.16
CA GLY A 415 -21.96 24.28 27.61
C GLY A 415 -21.38 25.56 28.21
N GLY A 416 -22.21 26.60 28.29
CA GLY A 416 -21.97 27.79 29.11
C GLY A 416 -22.76 27.68 30.41
N VAL A 417 -22.09 27.90 31.52
CA VAL A 417 -22.60 27.90 32.90
C VAL A 417 -23.57 29.06 33.11
N LEU A 418 -24.76 28.80 33.64
CA LEU A 418 -25.43 29.67 34.63
C LEU A 418 -26.63 28.96 35.29
N ASP A 419 -26.77 29.30 36.56
CA ASP A 419 -27.50 28.67 37.65
C ASP A 419 -29.00 29.04 37.68
N ILE A 420 -29.76 28.41 38.60
CA ILE A 420 -31.07 28.84 39.18
C ILE A 420 -32.34 28.01 38.83
N THR A 421 -32.73 27.15 39.80
CA THR A 421 -34.09 26.72 40.28
C THR A 421 -35.09 25.97 39.38
N ALA A 422 -35.64 24.88 39.92
CA ALA A 422 -36.92 24.23 39.55
C ALA A 422 -38.11 24.89 40.32
N PRO A 423 -39.41 24.47 40.20
CA PRO A 423 -40.10 23.47 39.35
C PRO A 423 -41.47 23.98 38.76
N GLU A 424 -42.35 23.05 38.33
CA GLU A 424 -43.81 23.12 38.02
C GLU A 424 -44.21 22.97 36.53
N VAL A 425 -44.78 21.83 36.11
CA VAL A 425 -46.22 21.46 36.04
C VAL A 425 -47.04 22.34 35.10
N CYS A 426 -47.44 21.81 33.93
CA CYS A 426 -48.84 21.83 33.49
C CYS A 426 -49.10 20.97 32.23
N SER A 427 -50.30 20.41 32.21
CA SER A 427 -50.94 19.43 31.33
C SER A 427 -51.58 20.02 30.06
N SER A 428 -52.21 19.13 29.27
CA SER A 428 -53.19 19.32 28.17
C SER A 428 -52.62 19.46 26.76
N ASP A 429 -53.21 18.97 25.67
CA ASP A 429 -54.22 17.93 25.42
C ASP A 429 -54.20 17.67 23.89
N LEU A 430 -54.59 16.45 23.51
CA LEU A 430 -55.33 16.04 22.30
C LEU A 430 -54.89 16.55 20.90
N THR A 431 -54.52 15.62 20.00
CA THR A 431 -55.39 15.11 18.90
C THR A 431 -54.62 14.25 17.89
N THR A 432 -55.12 13.04 17.63
CA THR A 432 -54.83 12.20 16.44
C THR A 432 -55.63 12.68 15.21
N PRO A 433 -55.14 12.39 13.99
CA PRO A 433 -56.01 11.69 13.05
C PRO A 433 -55.34 10.51 12.31
N GLN A 434 -56.23 9.76 11.64
CA GLN A 434 -56.16 8.36 11.21
C GLN A 434 -55.32 8.07 9.95
N LYS A 435 -55.06 6.76 9.81
CA LYS A 435 -54.50 6.01 8.68
C LYS A 435 -55.28 6.17 7.38
N GLU A 436 -54.55 6.15 6.26
CA GLU A 436 -55.00 5.58 4.99
C GLU A 436 -54.12 4.36 4.64
N ASN A 437 -54.78 3.27 4.28
CA ASN A 437 -54.21 2.00 3.82
C ASN A 437 -54.08 2.04 2.30
N ASP A 438 -52.96 1.58 1.76
CA ASP A 438 -52.85 1.10 0.38
C ASP A 438 -52.13 -0.26 0.38
N GLU A 439 -52.88 -1.32 0.00
CA GLU A 439 -52.40 -2.68 -0.22
C GLU A 439 -51.89 -2.84 -1.66
N GLN A 440 -50.72 -3.49 -1.86
CA GLN A 440 -50.32 -4.20 -3.08
C GLN A 440 -49.18 -5.22 -2.78
N PRO A 441 -48.99 -6.28 -3.60
CA PRO A 441 -49.06 -7.67 -3.13
C PRO A 441 -47.71 -8.35 -2.82
N GLU A 442 -47.75 -9.33 -1.91
CA GLU A 442 -46.66 -10.25 -1.60
C GLU A 442 -46.29 -11.13 -2.80
N ARG A 443 -45.00 -11.14 -3.17
CA ARG A 443 -44.43 -12.20 -4.02
C ARG A 443 -43.97 -13.35 -3.14
N GLY A 444 -44.70 -14.46 -3.19
CA GLY A 444 -44.29 -15.73 -2.60
C GLY A 444 -42.96 -16.21 -3.18
N TYR A 445 -42.01 -16.54 -2.29
CA TYR A 445 -40.79 -17.27 -2.63
C TYR A 445 -41.15 -18.74 -2.88
N ASP A 446 -40.90 -19.24 -4.10
CA ASP A 446 -41.05 -20.65 -4.44
C ASP A 446 -39.93 -21.47 -3.78
N SER A 447 -40.25 -22.09 -2.65
CA SER A 447 -39.36 -22.94 -1.86
C SER A 447 -38.94 -24.24 -2.57
N ARG A 448 -39.54 -24.58 -3.71
CA ARG A 448 -39.14 -25.77 -4.50
C ARG A 448 -37.92 -25.52 -5.38
N LEU A 449 -37.73 -24.29 -5.86
CA LEU A 449 -36.57 -23.93 -6.70
C LEU A 449 -35.27 -23.86 -5.88
N ALA A 450 -35.36 -23.36 -4.63
CA ALA A 450 -34.23 -23.32 -3.71
C ALA A 450 -33.74 -24.73 -3.31
N PHE A 451 -34.67 -25.68 -3.14
CA PHE A 451 -34.32 -27.06 -2.78
C PHE A 451 -33.66 -27.82 -3.95
N GLN A 452 -34.07 -27.54 -5.19
CA GLN A 452 -33.47 -28.14 -6.40
C GLN A 452 -32.05 -27.62 -6.67
N ILE A 453 -31.78 -26.35 -6.36
CA ILE A 453 -30.45 -25.75 -6.49
C ILE A 453 -29.51 -26.29 -5.40
N LEU A 454 -29.96 -26.38 -4.15
CA LEU A 454 -29.17 -26.95 -3.04
C LEU A 454 -28.87 -28.44 -3.23
N SER A 455 -29.82 -29.24 -3.71
CA SER A 455 -29.60 -30.66 -3.99
C SER A 455 -28.55 -30.88 -5.09
N ASN A 456 -28.56 -30.04 -6.15
CA ASN A 456 -27.58 -30.12 -7.23
C ASN A 456 -26.17 -29.67 -6.82
N ILE A 457 -26.06 -28.71 -5.89
CA ILE A 457 -24.76 -28.27 -5.35
C ILE A 457 -24.16 -29.35 -4.44
N VAL A 458 -24.96 -29.94 -3.54
CA VAL A 458 -24.50 -31.00 -2.63
C VAL A 458 -24.10 -32.27 -3.42
N ASN A 459 -24.87 -32.67 -4.43
CA ASN A 459 -24.52 -33.83 -5.27
C ASN A 459 -23.25 -33.60 -6.10
N ARG A 460 -23.00 -32.37 -6.58
CA ARG A 460 -21.73 -32.01 -7.24
C ARG A 460 -20.54 -31.97 -6.27
N PHE A 461 -20.76 -31.63 -5.01
CA PHE A 461 -19.71 -31.61 -3.98
C PHE A 461 -19.32 -33.03 -3.52
N ILE A 462 -20.30 -33.93 -3.37
CA ILE A 462 -20.08 -35.34 -3.00
C ILE A 462 -19.38 -36.11 -4.13
N SER A 463 -19.75 -35.87 -5.40
CA SER A 463 -19.11 -36.51 -6.57
C SER A 463 -17.63 -36.09 -6.74
N ARG A 464 -17.29 -34.82 -6.46
CA ARG A 464 -15.90 -34.32 -6.55
C ARG A 464 -15.00 -34.81 -5.42
N THR A 465 -15.54 -35.01 -4.22
CA THR A 465 -14.78 -35.51 -3.07
C THR A 465 -14.55 -37.02 -3.13
N THR A 466 -15.48 -37.80 -3.68
CA THR A 466 -15.28 -39.24 -3.94
C THR A 466 -14.30 -39.52 -5.09
N ALA A 467 -14.35 -38.75 -6.18
CA ALA A 467 -13.40 -38.87 -7.29
C ALA A 467 -11.94 -38.54 -6.89
N ASN A 468 -11.74 -37.58 -5.98
CA ASN A 468 -10.41 -37.23 -5.49
C ASN A 468 -9.87 -38.24 -4.45
N ARG A 469 -10.74 -38.89 -3.66
CA ARG A 469 -10.31 -39.97 -2.75
C ARG A 469 -9.96 -41.27 -3.47
N LEU A 470 -10.66 -41.63 -4.54
CA LEU A 470 -10.32 -42.81 -5.38
C LEU A 470 -9.00 -42.62 -6.15
N ARG A 471 -8.68 -41.40 -6.60
CA ARG A 471 -7.39 -41.09 -7.26
C ARG A 471 -6.20 -41.09 -6.30
N LEU A 472 -6.43 -40.75 -5.02
CA LEU A 472 -5.39 -40.80 -3.99
C LEU A 472 -5.11 -42.25 -3.55
N LEU A 473 -6.15 -43.08 -3.42
CA LEU A 473 -6.00 -44.51 -3.10
C LEU A 473 -5.37 -45.31 -4.25
N ALA A 474 -5.68 -44.98 -5.51
CA ALA A 474 -5.03 -45.60 -6.68
C ALA A 474 -3.54 -45.22 -6.82
N ARG A 475 -3.11 -44.07 -6.28
CA ARG A 475 -1.70 -43.65 -6.26
C ARG A 475 -0.92 -44.24 -5.09
N ILE A 476 -1.57 -44.52 -3.96
CA ILE A 476 -0.93 -45.17 -2.81
C ILE A 476 -0.80 -46.70 -3.05
N GLY A 477 -1.73 -47.32 -3.77
CA GLY A 477 -1.66 -48.74 -4.15
C GLY A 477 -0.69 -49.08 -5.29
N ALA A 478 -0.04 -48.09 -5.92
CA ALA A 478 1.01 -48.29 -6.92
C ALA A 478 2.43 -48.01 -6.37
N LEU A 479 2.52 -47.66 -5.09
CA LEU A 479 3.75 -47.37 -4.34
C LEU A 479 3.95 -48.30 -3.13
N LEU A 480 3.09 -49.31 -3.00
CA LEU A 480 3.23 -50.53 -2.19
C LEU A 480 3.18 -51.72 -3.15
#